data_AF-A0A327YQS4-F1
#
_entry.id   AF-A0A327YQS4-F1
#
_cell.length_a   1.000
_cell.length_b   1.000
_cell.length_c   1.000
_cell.angle_alpha   90.00
_cell.angle_beta   90.00
_cell.angle_gamma   90.00
#
_symmetry.space_group_name_H-M   'P 1'
#
loop_
_entity.id
_entity.type
_entity.pdbx_description
1 polymer ?
#
loop_
_entity_poly.entity_id
_entity_poly.type
_entity_poly.pdbx_seq_one_letter_code
_entity_poly.pdbx_strand_id
1 'polypeptide(L)' 'MSRQEILLLIEQKRSELIKMVAKNGLNSALTIQLSQELDSLLNQYNEYIYKDKKRLPLY' A
#
# COMPACT_ATOMS: atom_id res chain seq x y z
N MET A 1 8.87 6.29 8.71
CA MET A 1 8.51 4.87 8.49
C MET A 1 9.67 4.18 7.81
N SER A 2 10.11 3.06 8.35
CA SER A 2 11.05 2.16 7.69
C SER A 2 10.35 1.37 6.59
N ARG A 3 11.11 0.81 5.65
CA ARG A 3 10.59 -0.04 4.57
C ARG A 3 9.76 -1.23 5.11
N GLN A 4 10.19 -1.79 6.23
CA GLN A 4 9.52 -2.94 6.88
C GLN A 4 8.19 -2.55 7.51
N GLU A 5 8.11 -1.36 8.14
CA GLU A 5 6.84 -0.86 8.70
C GLU A 5 5.80 -0.62 7.60
N ILE A 6 6.22 -0.07 6.45
CA ILE A 6 5.30 0.15 5.32
C ILE A 6 4.77 -1.17 4.77
N LEU A 7 5.62 -2.20 4.66
CA LEU A 7 5.18 -3.54 4.25
C LEU A 7 4.17 -4.15 5.22
N LEU A 8 4.40 -4.01 6.53
CA LEU A 8 3.45 -4.49 7.54
C LEU A 8 2.10 -3.78 7.41
N LEU A 9 2.11 -2.45 7.23
CA LEU A 9 0.89 -1.66 7.07
C LEU A 9 0.15 -2.00 5.77
N ILE A 10 0.86 -2.27 4.67
CA ILE A 10 0.26 -2.74 3.41
C ILE A 10 -0.50 -4.04 3.63
N GLU A 11 0.11 -5.04 4.25
CA GLU A 11 -0.53 -6.35 4.47
C GLU A 11 -1.72 -6.26 5.44
N GLN A 12 -1.61 -5.42 6.48
CA GLN A 12 -2.73 -5.14 7.38
C GLN A 12 -3.90 -4.47 6.64
N LYS A 13 -3.66 -3.38 5.92
CA LYS A 13 -4.71 -2.67 5.17
C LYS A 13 -5.30 -3.54 4.06
N ARG A 14 -4.50 -4.39 3.42
CA ARG A 14 -4.98 -5.31 2.39
C ARG A 14 -5.92 -6.37 2.96
N SER A 15 -5.59 -6.91 4.13
CA SER A 15 -6.48 -7.83 4.87
C SER A 15 -7.78 -7.14 5.29
N GLU A 16 -7.70 -5.88 5.72
CA GLU A 16 -8.87 -5.08 6.09
C GLU A 16 -9.75 -4.76 4.88
N LEU A 17 -9.14 -4.38 3.75
CA LEU A 17 -9.84 -4.13 2.49
C LEU A 17 -10.61 -5.37 2.03
N ILE A 18 -10.00 -6.56 2.05
CA ILE A 18 -10.67 -7.82 1.67
C ILE A 18 -11.90 -8.07 2.55
N LYS A 19 -11.79 -7.86 3.86
CA LYS A 19 -12.91 -8.01 4.80
C LYS A 19 -14.01 -6.98 4.54
N MET A 20 -13.64 -5.74 4.26
CA MET A 20 -14.57 -4.65 3.93
C MET A 20 -15.29 -4.89 2.62
N VAL A 21 -14.59 -5.32 1.57
CA VAL A 21 -15.16 -5.71 0.29
C VAL A 21 -16.18 -6.84 0.48
N ALA A 22 -15.84 -7.86 1.27
CA ALA A 22 -16.74 -8.98 1.54
C ALA A 22 -18.01 -8.55 2.31
N LYS A 23 -17.91 -7.52 3.17
CA LYS A 23 -19.02 -7.05 4.00
C LYS A 23 -19.89 -5.99 3.31
N ASN A 24 -19.27 -5.04 2.62
CA ASN A 24 -19.90 -3.81 2.13
C ASN A 24 -19.93 -3.72 0.58
N GLY A 25 -19.22 -4.61 -0.11
CA GLY A 25 -19.02 -4.56 -1.55
C GLY A 25 -17.99 -3.52 -1.99
N LEU A 26 -17.50 -3.68 -3.23
CA LEU A 26 -16.45 -2.83 -3.82
C LEU A 26 -16.84 -1.35 -3.95
N ASN A 27 -18.14 -1.07 -4.15
CA ASN A 27 -18.64 0.29 -4.39
C ASN A 27 -18.96 1.06 -3.11
N SER A 28 -18.73 0.48 -1.93
CA SER A 28 -18.92 1.21 -0.68
C SER A 28 -17.86 2.31 -0.57
N ALA A 29 -18.28 3.52 -0.21
CA ALA A 29 -17.36 4.64 0.03
C ALA A 29 -16.21 4.25 0.98
N LEU A 30 -16.52 3.45 2.02
CA LEU A 30 -15.52 2.93 2.96
C LEU A 30 -14.48 2.04 2.30
N THR A 31 -14.92 1.17 1.38
CA THR A 31 -14.03 0.27 0.63
C THR A 31 -13.16 1.03 -0.36
N ILE A 32 -13.72 2.06 -1.02
CA ILE A 32 -12.97 2.95 -1.91
C ILE A 32 -11.91 3.73 -1.13
N GLN A 33 -12.25 4.30 0.03
CA GLN A 33 -11.30 5.00 0.88
C GLN A 33 -10.16 4.08 1.35
N LEU A 34 -10.49 2.87 1.81
CA LEU A 34 -9.48 1.88 2.18
C LEU A 34 -8.57 1.49 1.02
N SER A 35 -9.12 1.37 -0.19
CA SER A 35 -8.33 1.11 -1.40
C SER A 35 -7.38 2.27 -1.72
N GLN A 36 -7.82 3.52 -1.57
CA GLN A 36 -6.98 4.70 -1.79
C GLN A 36 -5.85 4.81 -0.76
N GLU A 37 -6.13 4.49 0.50
CA GLU A 37 -5.10 4.46 1.54
C GLU A 37 -4.07 3.36 1.30
N LEU A 38 -4.51 2.17 0.87
CA LEU A 38 -3.61 1.08 0.50
C LEU A 38 -2.73 1.49 -0.69
N ASP A 39 -3.30 2.15 -1.70
CA ASP A 39 -2.57 2.64 -2.87
C ASP A 39 -1.50 3.66 -2.48
N SER A 40 -1.82 4.59 -1.57
CA SER A 40 -0.84 5.55 -1.03
C SER A 40 0.34 4.86 -0.34
N LEU A 41 0.09 3.80 0.44
CA LEU A 41 1.16 3.02 1.07
C LEU A 41 2.02 2.28 0.04
N LEU A 42 1.41 1.72 -0.99
CA LEU A 42 2.12 1.05 -2.09
C LEU A 42 2.99 2.05 -2.86
N ASN A 43 2.49 3.25 -3.12
CA ASN A 43 3.24 4.31 -3.78
C ASN A 43 4.43 4.77 -2.93
N GLN A 44 4.25 4.94 -1.62
CA GLN A 44 5.34 5.24 -0.70
C GLN A 44 6.40 4.13 -0.69
N TYR A 45 5.98 2.87 -0.63
CA TYR A 45 6.89 1.73 -0.71
C TYR A 45 7.66 1.70 -2.05
N ASN A 46 6.97 1.95 -3.16
CA ASN A 46 7.58 2.04 -4.47
C ASN A 46 8.62 3.16 -4.52
N GLU A 47 8.37 4.33 -3.95
CA GLU A 47 9.38 5.40 -3.84
C GLU A 47 10.65 4.95 -3.12
N TYR A 48 10.55 4.14 -2.06
CA TYR A 48 11.73 3.57 -1.41
C TYR A 48 12.52 2.67 -2.37
N ILE A 49 11.84 1.81 -3.13
CA ILE A 49 12.48 0.93 -4.12
C ILE A 49 13.12 1.74 -5.26
N TYR A 50 12.45 2.78 -5.76
CA TYR A 50 12.97 3.64 -6.82
C TYR A 50 14.17 4.48 -6.36
N LYS A 51 14.15 5.00 -5.13
CA LYS A 51 15.29 5.71 -4.53
C LYS A 51 16.49 4.79 -4.31
N ASP A 52 16.25 3.53 -3.95
CA ASP A 52 17.28 2.50 -3.82
C ASP A 52 17.93 2.18 -5.18
N LYS A 53 17.12 1.99 -6.24
CA LYS A 53 17.61 1.75 -7.61
C LYS A 53 18.42 2.92 -8.18
N LYS A 54 18.08 4.18 -7.87
CA LYS A 54 18.85 5.36 -8.30
C LYS A 54 20.23 5.48 -7.64
N ARG A 55 20.50 4.74 -6.56
CA ARG A 55 21.80 4.72 -5.87
C ARG A 55 22.78 3.71 -6.44
N LEU A 56 22.36 2.84 -7.38
CA LEU A 56 23.30 2.01 -8.13
C LEU A 56 23.96 2.86 -9.22
N PRO A 57 25.30 2.93 -9.29
CA PRO A 57 25.97 3.51 -10.44
C PRO A 57 25.61 2.67 -11.67
N LEU A 58 25.14 3.35 -12.73
CA LEU A 58 25.18 2.78 -14.07
C LEU A 58 26.67 2.63 -14.42
N TYR A 59 27.20 1.42 -14.23
CA TYR A 59 28.50 0.99 -14.74
C TYR A 59 28.37 0.60 -16.22
#